data_AF-A0A261FDA0-F1
#
_entry.id   AF-A0A261FDA0-F1
#
_cell.length_a   1.000
_cell.length_b   1.000
_cell.length_c   1.000
_cell.angle_alpha   90.00
_cell.angle_beta   90.00
_cell.angle_gamma   90.00
#
_symmetry.space_group_name_H-M   'P 1'
#
loop_
_entity.id
_entity.type
_entity.pdbx_description
1 polymer ?
#
loop_
_entity_poly.entity_id
_entity_poly.type
_entity_poly.pdbx_seq_one_letter_code
_entity_poly.pdbx_strand_id
1 'polypeptide(L)'
;MATLATAWVNIVPTLKGAQNRIAAELGGIDLKPAGQKLGGNLSTSLVKASGKGFATIGKLGLGTLSTIGGGITALAAKGGFARALNIENAQAKLKGLGHSAETITEIMANANAAVKGTAYGLDEAATVAASAVASGIKPGEQLTKVLKTVGDTAQIAGMGFSDAGAIFTSVMARGKLQGDDMLQLTSRGVPVLQALSDQLGVSTQDVSDMVSEGKIDFQTFATAMDTYLGGAALAAGETFSGALANVKAALSRLARRPRPPR
;
A
#
# COMPACT_ATOMS: atom_id res chain seq x y z
N MET A 1 -15.28 -20.31 -36.83
CA MET A 1 -16.33 -20.72 -35.87
C MET A 1 -15.80 -21.96 -35.14
N ALA A 2 -15.87 -22.18 -33.84
CA ALA A 2 -16.26 -21.42 -32.65
C ALA A 2 -15.60 -22.14 -31.46
N THR A 3 -15.08 -21.42 -30.47
CA THR A 3 -14.57 -22.00 -29.21
C THR A 3 -15.76 -22.52 -28.41
N LEU A 4 -15.79 -23.81 -28.05
CA LEU A 4 -16.83 -24.38 -27.18
C LEU A 4 -16.23 -24.95 -25.90
N ALA A 5 -16.28 -24.10 -24.88
CA ALA A 5 -16.28 -24.36 -23.44
C ALA A 5 -14.97 -24.80 -22.75
N THR A 6 -14.40 -23.88 -21.98
CA THR A 6 -13.53 -24.16 -20.82
C THR A 6 -14.40 -24.13 -19.55
N ALA A 7 -14.43 -25.23 -18.79
CA ALA A 7 -15.17 -25.32 -17.53
C ALA A 7 -14.24 -25.08 -16.33
N TRP A 8 -14.66 -24.25 -15.39
CA TRP A 8 -13.97 -24.03 -14.11
C TRP A 8 -14.83 -24.62 -12.97
N VAL A 9 -14.23 -25.50 -12.17
CA VAL A 9 -14.86 -26.09 -10.98
C VAL A 9 -14.39 -25.32 -9.74
N ASN A 10 -15.30 -24.61 -9.07
CA ASN A 10 -15.04 -23.97 -7.78
C ASN A 10 -15.25 -24.97 -6.65
N ILE A 11 -14.17 -25.43 -6.01
CA ILE A 11 -14.25 -26.18 -4.76
C ILE A 11 -14.35 -25.17 -3.62
N VAL A 12 -15.54 -25.02 -3.05
CA VAL A 12 -15.74 -24.29 -1.79
C VAL A 12 -15.69 -25.33 -0.66
N PRO A 13 -14.66 -25.37 0.18
CA PRO A 13 -14.71 -26.19 1.38
C PRO A 13 -15.79 -25.62 2.30
N THR A 14 -16.92 -26.30 2.41
CA THR A 14 -17.94 -25.96 3.39
C THR A 14 -17.45 -26.40 4.77
N LEU A 15 -17.30 -25.46 5.71
CA LEU A 15 -16.92 -25.74 7.11
C LEU A 15 -18.04 -26.45 7.92
N LYS A 16 -18.98 -27.11 7.24
CA LYS A 16 -20.07 -27.85 7.89
C LYS A 16 -19.49 -29.11 8.51
N GLY A 17 -19.21 -29.04 9.81
CA GLY A 17 -18.61 -30.14 10.60
C GLY A 17 -17.15 -29.92 11.02
N ALA A 18 -16.49 -28.84 10.57
CA ALA A 18 -15.15 -28.49 11.04
C ALA A 18 -15.13 -28.24 12.56
N GLN A 19 -16.19 -27.65 13.09
CA GLN A 19 -16.42 -27.46 14.53
C GLN A 19 -16.39 -28.78 15.33
N ASN A 20 -16.89 -29.88 14.77
CA ASN A 20 -16.95 -31.17 15.47
C ASN A 20 -15.60 -31.88 15.44
N ARG A 21 -14.78 -31.65 14.41
CA ARG A 21 -13.42 -32.19 14.32
C ARG A 21 -12.42 -31.39 15.15
N ILE A 22 -12.55 -30.07 15.19
CA ILE A 22 -11.76 -29.19 16.05
C ILE A 22 -12.06 -29.44 17.54
N ALA A 23 -13.33 -29.70 17.89
CA ALA A 23 -13.70 -30.10 19.26
C ALA A 23 -13.20 -31.49 19.65
N ALA A 24 -13.06 -32.41 18.69
CA ALA A 24 -12.53 -33.75 18.92
C ALA A 24 -10.99 -33.77 19.05
N GLU A 25 -10.28 -32.89 18.34
CA GLU A 25 -8.81 -32.78 18.40
C GLU A 25 -8.29 -31.96 19.59
N LEU A 26 -9.13 -31.13 20.22
CA LEU A 26 -8.75 -30.28 21.37
C LEU A 26 -9.13 -30.86 22.75
N GLY A 27 -9.33 -32.17 22.86
CA GLY A 27 -9.30 -32.87 24.15
C GLY A 27 -10.39 -32.47 25.16
N GLY A 28 -11.60 -32.12 24.72
CA GLY A 28 -12.76 -32.04 25.61
C GLY A 28 -12.80 -30.85 26.58
N ILE A 29 -12.16 -29.72 26.25
CA ILE A 29 -12.32 -28.49 27.02
C ILE A 29 -13.70 -27.86 26.72
N ASP A 30 -14.60 -27.88 27.70
CA ASP A 30 -15.98 -27.38 27.59
C ASP A 30 -16.03 -25.84 27.59
N LEU A 31 -16.11 -25.25 26.38
CA LEU A 31 -16.15 -23.79 26.16
C LEU A 31 -17.56 -23.16 26.31
N LYS A 32 -18.57 -23.92 26.74
CA LYS A 32 -19.97 -23.46 26.81
C LYS A 32 -20.23 -22.26 27.74
N PRO A 33 -19.60 -22.11 28.92
CA PRO A 33 -19.88 -20.98 29.81
C PRO A 33 -19.25 -19.65 29.35
N ALA A 34 -18.10 -19.71 28.66
CA ALA A 34 -17.38 -18.54 28.17
C ALA A 34 -17.97 -18.03 26.84
N GLY A 35 -18.41 -18.93 25.96
CA GLY A 35 -19.01 -18.58 24.67
C GLY A 35 -20.39 -17.92 24.78
N GLN A 36 -21.22 -18.32 25.76
CA GLN A 36 -22.56 -17.75 25.94
C GLN A 36 -22.55 -16.34 26.53
N LYS A 37 -21.63 -16.02 27.45
CA LYS A 37 -21.49 -14.66 28.01
C LYS A 37 -20.88 -13.66 27.01
N LEU A 38 -19.99 -14.12 26.14
CA LEU A 38 -19.43 -13.30 25.08
C LEU A 38 -20.42 -13.11 23.93
N GLY A 39 -21.19 -14.16 23.56
CA GLY A 39 -22.19 -14.11 22.49
C GLY A 39 -23.48 -13.36 22.85
N GLY A 40 -23.96 -13.46 24.10
CA GLY A 40 -25.20 -12.81 24.56
C GLY A 40 -25.07 -11.29 24.73
N ASN A 41 -23.92 -10.83 25.22
CA ASN A 41 -23.67 -9.40 25.43
C ASN A 41 -23.25 -8.68 24.14
N LEU A 42 -22.58 -9.39 23.22
CA LEU A 42 -22.20 -8.84 21.91
C LEU A 42 -23.41 -8.74 20.98
N SER A 43 -24.29 -9.76 20.94
CA SER A 43 -25.50 -9.73 20.11
C SER A 43 -26.54 -8.73 20.59
N THR A 44 -26.78 -8.63 21.90
CA THR A 44 -27.74 -7.68 22.46
C THR A 44 -27.26 -6.23 22.36
N SER A 45 -25.94 -6.00 22.47
CA SER A 45 -25.35 -4.67 22.25
C SER A 45 -25.33 -4.27 20.77
N LEU A 46 -25.12 -5.23 19.86
CA LEU A 46 -25.15 -5.01 18.41
C LEU A 46 -26.57 -4.69 17.91
N VAL A 47 -27.59 -5.37 18.42
CA VAL A 47 -29.00 -5.16 18.05
C VAL A 47 -29.60 -3.90 18.69
N LYS A 48 -29.15 -3.51 19.89
CA LYS A 48 -29.54 -2.20 20.48
C LYS A 48 -28.78 -1.02 19.85
N ALA A 49 -27.54 -1.21 19.40
CA ALA A 49 -26.78 -0.19 18.69
C ALA A 49 -27.30 0.08 17.27
N SER A 50 -27.94 -0.90 16.62
CA SER A 50 -28.48 -0.74 15.26
C SER A 50 -29.77 0.07 15.17
N GLY A 51 -30.48 0.31 16.27
CA GLY A 51 -31.80 0.93 16.24
C GLY A 51 -31.87 2.44 16.53
N LYS A 52 -30.90 3.01 17.26
CA LYS A 52 -31.01 4.41 17.76
C LYS A 52 -29.73 5.25 17.70
N GLY A 53 -28.59 4.68 17.27
CA GLY A 53 -27.32 5.41 17.12
C GLY A 53 -27.15 6.12 15.77
N PHE A 54 -28.09 5.94 14.85
CA PHE A 54 -27.92 6.34 13.45
C PHE A 54 -28.20 7.84 13.17
N ALA A 55 -28.89 8.54 14.07
CA ALA A 55 -29.34 9.92 13.82
C ALA A 55 -28.31 11.02 14.17
N THR A 56 -27.31 10.74 15.01
CA THR A 56 -26.43 11.80 15.58
C THR A 56 -25.12 11.98 14.82
N ILE A 57 -24.79 11.11 13.86
CA ILE A 57 -23.51 11.13 13.12
C ILE A 57 -23.65 11.91 11.78
N GLY A 58 -24.75 12.63 11.59
CA GLY A 58 -25.04 13.40 10.36
C GLY A 58 -24.40 14.80 10.27
N LYS A 59 -23.60 15.25 11.25
CA LYS A 59 -23.10 16.63 11.30
C LYS A 59 -21.60 16.81 11.59
N LEU A 60 -20.78 15.76 11.55
CA LEU A 60 -19.33 15.88 11.75
C LEU A 60 -18.60 15.75 10.41
N GLY A 61 -18.41 16.91 9.77
CA GLY A 61 -17.56 17.05 8.59
C GLY A 61 -16.07 17.05 8.94
N LEU A 62 -15.27 16.52 8.01
CA LEU A 62 -13.89 16.92 7.69
C LEU A 62 -12.77 16.88 8.75
N GLY A 63 -12.92 16.27 9.92
CA GLY A 63 -11.76 16.09 10.81
C GLY A 63 -12.03 15.10 11.91
N THR A 64 -11.45 13.90 11.81
CA THR A 64 -11.17 12.93 12.89
C THR A 64 -10.81 11.56 12.28
N LEU A 65 -9.57 11.43 11.80
CA LEU A 65 -8.86 10.13 11.75
C LEU A 65 -8.36 9.78 13.17
N SER A 66 -9.22 9.90 14.18
CA SER A 66 -8.89 9.64 15.58
C SER A 66 -9.48 8.30 16.01
N THR A 67 -8.82 7.21 15.62
CA THR A 67 -8.86 5.93 16.36
C THR A 67 -7.58 5.16 16.06
N ILE A 68 -6.51 5.57 16.74
CA ILE A 68 -5.38 4.67 17.01
C ILE A 68 -5.91 3.60 17.96
N GLY A 69 -6.10 2.38 17.45
CA GLY A 69 -6.43 1.20 18.25
C GLY A 69 -7.93 0.88 18.34
N GLY A 70 -8.35 -0.17 17.63
CA GLY A 70 -9.61 -0.87 17.88
C GLY A 70 -10.72 -0.57 16.87
N GLY A 71 -10.93 -1.48 15.91
CA GLY A 71 -12.16 -1.47 15.12
C GLY A 71 -12.11 -2.17 13.77
N ILE A 72 -11.56 -3.39 13.67
CA ILE A 72 -11.69 -4.21 12.46
C ILE A 72 -13.05 -4.92 12.46
N THR A 73 -14.18 -4.20 12.36
CA THR A 73 -15.51 -4.84 12.42
C THR A 73 -16.48 -4.43 11.31
N ALA A 74 -16.06 -3.71 10.27
CA ALA A 74 -16.96 -3.38 9.18
C ALA A 74 -16.30 -3.29 7.81
N LEU A 75 -15.88 -4.42 7.21
CA LEU A 75 -15.66 -4.45 5.76
C LEU A 75 -15.77 -5.85 5.14
N ALA A 76 -16.90 -6.14 4.49
CA ALA A 76 -17.24 -7.42 3.86
C ALA A 76 -16.84 -7.51 2.37
N ALA A 77 -15.65 -7.06 1.98
CA ALA A 77 -15.13 -7.22 0.61
C ALA A 77 -13.70 -7.78 0.63
N LYS A 78 -13.49 -8.94 -0.01
CA LYS A 78 -12.23 -9.74 0.02
C LYS A 78 -10.94 -8.98 -0.31
N GLY A 79 -11.00 -7.84 -1.02
CA GLY A 79 -9.83 -6.98 -1.30
C GLY A 79 -9.68 -5.77 -0.36
N GLY A 80 -10.74 -5.32 0.32
CA GLY A 80 -10.69 -4.17 1.22
C GLY A 80 -10.01 -4.49 2.55
N PHE A 81 -10.20 -5.72 3.04
CA PHE A 81 -9.63 -6.18 4.31
C PHE A 81 -8.09 -6.28 4.26
N ALA A 82 -7.53 -6.96 3.25
CA ALA A 82 -6.08 -7.08 3.11
C ALA A 82 -5.38 -5.72 2.98
N ARG A 83 -5.98 -4.79 2.23
CA ARG A 83 -5.49 -3.41 2.11
C ARG A 83 -5.55 -2.66 3.44
N ALA A 84 -6.64 -2.79 4.18
CA ALA A 84 -6.79 -2.17 5.49
C ALA A 84 -5.74 -2.71 6.47
N LEU A 85 -5.52 -4.03 6.50
CA LEU A 85 -4.47 -4.65 7.31
C LEU A 85 -3.07 -4.16 6.92
N ASN A 86 -2.77 -4.04 5.63
CA ASN A 86 -1.47 -3.54 5.17
C ASN A 86 -1.23 -2.08 5.60
N ILE A 87 -2.27 -1.23 5.52
CA ILE A 87 -2.21 0.15 6.01
C ILE A 87 -2.02 0.19 7.52
N GLU A 88 -2.79 -0.61 8.27
CA GLU A 88 -2.66 -0.72 9.73
C GLU A 88 -1.26 -1.20 10.13
N ASN A 89 -0.73 -2.20 9.43
CA ASN A 89 0.64 -2.69 9.64
C ASN A 89 1.68 -1.59 9.36
N ALA A 90 1.50 -0.79 8.31
CA ALA A 90 2.40 0.33 8.03
C ALA A 90 2.33 1.41 9.13
N GLN A 91 1.14 1.76 9.60
CA GLN A 91 0.95 2.68 10.73
C GLN A 91 1.55 2.12 12.03
N ALA A 92 1.37 0.84 12.29
CA ALA A 92 1.96 0.16 13.45
C ALA A 92 3.50 0.17 13.40
N LYS A 93 4.09 -0.06 12.22
CA LYS A 93 5.55 0.08 12.01
C LYS A 93 6.02 1.49 12.32
N LEU A 94 5.37 2.51 11.77
CA LEU A 94 5.72 3.91 12.02
C LEU A 94 5.59 4.28 13.50
N LYS A 95 4.53 3.82 14.17
CA LYS A 95 4.37 3.99 15.62
C LYS A 95 5.49 3.29 16.40
N GLY A 96 5.85 2.07 16.01
CA GLY A 96 6.97 1.33 16.59
C GLY A 96 8.32 2.01 16.40
N LEU A 97 8.48 2.79 15.33
CA LEU A 97 9.64 3.64 15.06
C LEU A 97 9.62 4.98 15.82
N GLY A 98 8.61 5.21 16.69
CA GLY A 98 8.52 6.39 17.55
C GLY A 98 7.81 7.60 16.91
N HIS A 99 7.15 7.44 15.76
CA HIS A 99 6.40 8.53 15.16
C HIS A 99 5.09 8.82 15.91
N SER A 100 4.75 10.11 16.02
CA SER A 100 3.49 10.54 16.60
C SER A 100 2.30 10.25 15.68
N ALA A 101 1.09 10.32 16.22
CA ALA A 101 -0.15 10.18 15.47
C ALA A 101 -0.23 11.17 14.28
N GLU A 102 0.23 12.40 14.52
CA GLU A 102 0.26 13.49 13.54
C GLU A 102 1.26 13.17 12.43
N THR A 103 2.50 12.79 12.79
CA THR A 103 3.51 12.41 11.79
C THR A 103 3.06 11.20 10.97
N ILE A 104 2.44 10.20 11.58
CA ILE A 104 1.88 9.04 10.86
C ILE A 104 0.80 9.49 9.88
N THR A 105 -0.08 10.39 10.30
CA THR A 105 -1.15 10.93 9.43
C THR A 105 -0.56 11.68 8.24
N GLU A 106 0.48 12.47 8.46
CA GLU A 106 1.22 13.17 7.41
C GLU A 106 1.84 12.17 6.41
N ILE A 107 2.57 11.17 6.89
CA ILE A 107 3.18 10.12 6.06
C ILE A 107 2.13 9.41 5.19
N MET A 108 0.98 9.08 5.77
CA MET A 108 -0.13 8.46 5.03
C MET A 108 -0.73 9.42 3.98
N ALA A 109 -0.78 10.72 4.27
CA ALA A 109 -1.20 11.73 3.32
C ALA A 109 -0.19 11.86 2.15
N ASN A 110 1.12 11.82 2.43
CA ASN A 110 2.17 11.81 1.41
C ASN A 110 2.06 10.57 0.51
N ALA A 111 1.89 9.38 1.10
CA ALA A 111 1.68 8.14 0.37
C ALA A 111 0.45 8.23 -0.54
N ASN A 112 -0.67 8.75 -0.03
CA ASN A 112 -1.88 8.94 -0.84
C ASN A 112 -1.68 9.96 -1.95
N ALA A 113 -0.96 11.06 -1.69
CA ALA A 113 -0.67 12.07 -2.70
C ALA A 113 0.20 11.52 -3.84
N ALA A 114 1.13 10.62 -3.54
CA ALA A 114 2.03 10.02 -4.53
C ALA A 114 1.30 9.04 -5.48
N VAL A 115 0.33 8.26 -4.99
CA VAL A 115 -0.41 7.29 -5.82
C VAL A 115 -1.77 7.77 -6.31
N LYS A 116 -2.19 8.98 -5.93
CA LYS A 116 -3.45 9.54 -6.42
C LYS A 116 -3.34 9.78 -7.93
N GLY A 117 -4.30 9.27 -8.69
CA GLY A 117 -4.29 9.38 -10.15
C GLY A 117 -3.62 8.21 -10.87
N THR A 118 -2.88 7.36 -10.16
CA THR A 118 -2.17 6.22 -10.75
C THR A 118 -2.92 4.90 -10.54
N ALA A 119 -2.41 3.81 -11.11
CA ALA A 119 -2.93 2.47 -10.91
C ALA A 119 -2.60 1.85 -9.53
N TYR A 120 -1.75 2.51 -8.72
CA TYR A 120 -1.20 1.94 -7.48
C TYR A 120 -2.06 2.19 -6.23
N GLY A 121 -1.98 1.24 -5.29
CA GLY A 121 -2.72 1.25 -4.03
C GLY A 121 -2.07 2.12 -2.95
N LEU A 122 -2.90 2.65 -2.04
CA LEU A 122 -2.39 3.35 -0.85
C LEU A 122 -1.66 2.40 0.10
N ASP A 123 -2.06 1.14 0.15
CA ASP A 123 -1.48 0.12 1.02
C ASP A 123 -0.03 -0.21 0.64
N GLU A 124 0.25 -0.32 -0.66
CA GLU A 124 1.60 -0.50 -1.19
C GLU A 124 2.45 0.75 -0.90
N ALA A 125 1.90 1.93 -1.19
CA ALA A 125 2.56 3.21 -0.94
C ALA A 125 2.86 3.46 0.53
N ALA A 126 1.95 3.11 1.44
CA ALA A 126 2.12 3.25 2.87
C ALA A 126 3.27 2.38 3.40
N THR A 127 3.42 1.18 2.86
CA THR A 127 4.51 0.26 3.24
C THR A 127 5.88 0.81 2.81
N VAL A 128 5.98 1.32 1.58
CA VAL A 128 7.21 1.94 1.08
C VAL A 128 7.48 3.25 1.84
N ALA A 129 6.46 4.05 2.13
CA ALA A 129 6.59 5.29 2.89
C ALA A 129 7.14 5.04 4.30
N ALA A 130 6.64 4.01 4.99
CA ALA A 130 7.17 3.61 6.29
C ALA A 130 8.64 3.22 6.23
N SER A 131 9.05 2.53 5.17
CA SER A 131 10.45 2.13 4.96
C SER A 131 11.33 3.34 4.62
N ALA A 132 10.86 4.25 3.77
CA ALA A 132 11.58 5.47 3.39
C ALA A 132 11.82 6.38 4.61
N VAL A 133 10.82 6.57 5.45
CA VAL A 133 10.97 7.38 6.68
C VAL A 133 11.89 6.69 7.69
N ALA A 134 11.84 5.36 7.80
CA ALA A 134 12.79 4.60 8.60
C ALA A 134 14.25 4.78 8.10
N SER A 135 14.44 5.00 6.79
CA SER A 135 15.74 5.33 6.20
C SER A 135 16.10 6.83 6.28
N GLY A 136 15.34 7.63 7.03
CA GLY A 136 15.63 9.04 7.28
C GLY A 136 15.04 10.03 6.27
N ILE A 137 14.18 9.59 5.35
CA ILE A 137 13.45 10.51 4.46
C ILE A 137 12.41 11.29 5.28
N LYS A 138 12.44 12.61 5.17
CA LYS A 138 11.53 13.46 5.94
C LYS A 138 10.10 13.39 5.36
N PRO A 139 9.07 13.26 6.22
CA PRO A 139 7.68 13.47 5.82
C PRO A 139 7.48 14.82 5.12
N GLY A 140 6.41 14.93 4.33
CA GLY A 140 6.13 16.11 3.52
C GLY A 140 6.57 15.96 2.06
N GLU A 141 7.12 17.04 1.50
CA GLU A 141 7.46 17.11 0.07
C GLU A 141 8.50 16.08 -0.35
N GLN A 142 9.56 15.90 0.46
CA GLN A 142 10.64 14.96 0.16
C GLN A 142 10.11 13.52 0.04
N LEU A 143 9.34 13.07 1.02
CA LEU A 143 8.71 11.76 1.00
C LEU A 143 7.75 11.61 -0.19
N THR A 144 6.93 12.62 -0.46
CA THR A 144 5.97 12.59 -1.59
C THR A 144 6.71 12.44 -2.91
N LYS A 145 7.80 13.18 -3.08
CA LYS A 145 8.64 13.15 -4.28
C LYS A 145 9.23 11.76 -4.50
N VAL A 146 9.90 11.20 -3.48
CA VAL A 146 10.47 9.85 -3.54
C VAL A 146 9.41 8.81 -3.91
N LEU A 147 8.23 8.87 -3.29
CA LEU A 147 7.15 7.91 -3.57
C LEU A 147 6.57 8.05 -4.99
N LYS A 148 6.53 9.28 -5.54
CA LYS A 148 6.17 9.49 -6.95
C LYS A 148 7.21 8.88 -7.87
N THR A 149 8.49 9.13 -7.61
CA THR A 149 9.60 8.54 -8.39
C THR A 149 9.56 7.02 -8.36
N VAL A 150 9.23 6.41 -7.22
CA VAL A 150 9.01 4.96 -7.11
C VAL A 150 7.86 4.51 -8.01
N GLY A 151 6.73 5.24 -8.00
CA GLY A 151 5.59 4.94 -8.86
C GLY A 151 5.90 5.07 -10.35
N ASP A 152 6.58 6.14 -10.74
CA ASP A 152 7.01 6.40 -12.11
C ASP A 152 8.00 5.32 -12.59
N THR A 153 8.95 4.96 -11.74
CA THR A 153 9.89 3.85 -12.02
C THR A 153 9.15 2.52 -12.16
N ALA A 154 8.21 2.22 -11.26
CA ALA A 154 7.40 1.00 -11.33
C ALA A 154 6.61 0.93 -12.65
N GLN A 155 6.07 2.05 -13.10
CA GLN A 155 5.29 2.14 -14.33
C GLN A 155 6.15 1.86 -15.57
N ILE A 156 7.35 2.45 -15.65
CA ILE A 156 8.29 2.24 -16.76
C ILE A 156 8.82 0.81 -16.76
N ALA A 157 9.13 0.27 -15.58
CA ALA A 157 9.64 -1.09 -15.41
C ALA A 157 8.57 -2.19 -15.56
N GLY A 158 7.29 -1.83 -15.66
CA GLY A 158 6.18 -2.78 -15.68
C GLY A 158 6.09 -3.66 -14.43
N MET A 159 6.48 -3.13 -13.25
CA MET A 159 6.52 -3.87 -11.98
C MET A 159 5.58 -3.28 -10.93
N GLY A 160 5.36 -4.01 -9.83
CA GLY A 160 4.55 -3.52 -8.73
C GLY A 160 5.21 -2.35 -8.00
N PHE A 161 4.40 -1.48 -7.39
CA PHE A 161 4.90 -0.36 -6.58
C PHE A 161 5.81 -0.83 -5.44
N SER A 162 5.45 -1.95 -4.79
CA SER A 162 6.26 -2.54 -3.73
C SER A 162 7.61 -3.08 -4.21
N ASP A 163 7.69 -3.60 -5.45
CA ASP A 163 8.95 -4.10 -6.01
C ASP A 163 9.92 -2.96 -6.31
N ALA A 164 9.42 -1.91 -6.97
CA ALA A 164 10.21 -0.70 -7.19
C ALA A 164 10.60 -0.04 -5.86
N GLY A 165 9.67 0.00 -4.91
CA GLY A 165 9.92 0.50 -3.56
C GLY A 165 11.02 -0.28 -2.84
N ALA A 166 11.07 -1.60 -2.99
CA ALA A 166 12.12 -2.43 -2.41
C ALA A 166 13.51 -2.03 -2.94
N ILE A 167 13.64 -1.80 -4.25
CA ILE A 167 14.89 -1.32 -4.86
C ILE A 167 15.30 0.03 -4.27
N PHE A 168 14.38 1.01 -4.25
CA PHE A 168 14.67 2.33 -3.67
C PHE A 168 15.04 2.24 -2.19
N THR A 169 14.36 1.41 -1.40
CA THR A 169 14.71 1.20 0.01
C THR A 169 16.07 0.54 0.19
N SER A 170 16.46 -0.34 -0.73
CA SER A 170 17.79 -0.96 -0.74
C SER A 170 18.88 0.10 -0.97
N VAL A 171 18.67 1.00 -1.94
CA VAL A 171 19.56 2.13 -2.21
C VAL A 171 19.59 3.10 -1.02
N MET A 172 18.44 3.43 -0.42
CA MET A 172 18.36 4.30 0.76
C MET A 172 19.11 3.71 1.96
N ALA A 173 18.90 2.42 2.26
CA ALA A 173 19.54 1.75 3.38
C ALA A 173 21.07 1.69 3.24
N ARG A 174 21.58 1.60 2.01
CA ARG A 174 23.02 1.65 1.72
C ARG A 174 23.58 3.06 1.57
N GLY A 175 22.71 4.05 1.38
CA GLY A 175 23.07 5.44 1.05
C GLY A 175 23.62 5.64 -0.37
N LYS A 176 23.74 4.58 -1.17
CA LYS A 176 24.32 4.61 -2.51
C LYS A 176 23.72 3.56 -3.44
N LEU A 177 23.64 3.91 -4.73
CA LEU A 177 23.24 3.00 -5.80
C LEU A 177 24.34 1.96 -6.02
N GLN A 178 23.95 0.69 -6.09
CA GLN A 178 24.85 -0.41 -6.42
C GLN A 178 24.52 -1.00 -7.79
N GLY A 179 25.49 -1.70 -8.37
CA GLY A 179 25.36 -2.38 -9.64
C GLY A 179 24.16 -3.33 -9.70
N ASP A 180 23.83 -4.01 -8.60
CA ASP A 180 22.70 -4.94 -8.54
C ASP A 180 21.34 -4.23 -8.69
N ASP A 181 21.13 -3.10 -8.02
CA ASP A 181 19.88 -2.32 -8.17
C ASP A 181 19.78 -1.73 -9.58
N MET A 182 20.90 -1.20 -10.07
CA MET A 182 20.99 -0.64 -11.40
C MET A 182 20.67 -1.71 -12.44
N LEU A 183 21.21 -2.92 -12.28
CA LEU A 183 20.93 -4.07 -13.15
C LEU A 183 19.45 -4.49 -13.06
N GLN A 184 18.87 -4.53 -11.86
CA GLN A 184 17.45 -4.84 -11.69
C GLN A 184 16.54 -3.83 -12.40
N LEU A 185 16.87 -2.54 -12.33
CA LEU A 185 16.10 -1.50 -13.01
C LEU A 185 16.31 -1.52 -14.53
N THR A 186 17.56 -1.58 -14.98
CA THR A 186 17.90 -1.57 -16.42
C THR A 186 17.42 -2.83 -17.14
N SER A 187 17.50 -4.01 -16.51
CA SER A 187 16.93 -5.25 -17.07
C SER A 187 15.41 -5.21 -17.22
N ARG A 188 14.73 -4.31 -16.50
CA ARG A 188 13.29 -4.03 -16.64
C ARG A 188 13.00 -2.87 -17.58
N GLY A 189 14.00 -2.36 -18.31
CA GLY A 189 13.85 -1.28 -19.28
C GLY A 189 13.86 0.12 -18.68
N VAL A 190 14.26 0.29 -17.41
CA VAL A 190 14.45 1.63 -16.82
C VAL A 190 15.79 2.19 -17.29
N PRO A 191 15.82 3.39 -17.91
CA PRO A 191 17.03 3.97 -18.47
C PRO A 191 17.92 4.65 -17.39
N VAL A 192 18.38 3.88 -16.39
CA VAL A 192 19.10 4.40 -15.22
C VAL A 192 20.39 5.12 -15.58
N LEU A 193 21.21 4.52 -16.46
CA LEU A 193 22.48 5.12 -16.89
C LEU A 193 22.26 6.44 -17.63
N GLN A 194 21.22 6.52 -18.47
CA GLN A 194 20.90 7.73 -19.22
C GLN A 194 20.42 8.83 -18.28
N ALA A 195 19.49 8.52 -17.38
CA ALA A 195 18.98 9.49 -16.42
C ALA A 195 20.09 10.06 -15.52
N LEU A 196 21.02 9.22 -15.07
CA LEU A 196 22.18 9.66 -14.30
C LEU A 196 23.18 10.46 -15.15
N SER A 197 23.39 10.07 -16.42
CA SER A 197 24.26 10.78 -17.36
C SER A 197 23.73 12.19 -17.60
N ASP A 198 22.43 12.34 -17.84
CA ASP A 198 21.77 13.64 -18.04
C ASP A 198 21.83 14.49 -16.75
N GLN A 199 21.67 13.87 -15.58
CA GLN A 199 21.73 14.56 -14.29
C GLN A 199 23.14 15.04 -13.91
N LEU A 200 24.17 14.27 -14.27
CA LEU A 200 25.57 14.52 -13.88
C LEU A 200 26.39 15.23 -14.97
N GLY A 201 25.90 15.25 -16.21
CA GLY A 201 26.61 15.84 -17.35
C GLY A 201 27.85 15.04 -17.77
N VAL A 202 27.90 13.74 -17.47
CA VAL A 202 29.02 12.84 -17.80
C VAL A 202 28.54 11.72 -18.72
N SER A 203 29.44 10.97 -19.34
CA SER A 203 29.04 9.88 -20.24
C SER A 203 28.39 8.73 -19.46
N THR A 204 27.57 7.91 -20.13
CA THR A 204 26.98 6.70 -19.53
C THR A 204 28.03 5.69 -19.07
N GLN A 205 29.21 5.69 -19.71
CA GLN A 205 30.36 4.89 -19.28
C GLN A 205 30.90 5.40 -17.93
N ASP A 206 31.11 6.72 -17.81
CA ASP A 206 31.56 7.32 -16.55
C ASP A 206 30.56 7.07 -15.41
N VAL A 207 29.25 7.14 -15.71
CA VAL A 207 28.20 6.79 -14.75
C VAL A 207 28.34 5.33 -14.29
N SER A 208 28.54 4.40 -15.22
CA SER A 208 28.71 2.97 -14.89
C SER A 208 29.90 2.76 -13.95
N ASP A 209 31.00 3.48 -14.18
CA ASP A 209 32.19 3.44 -13.32
C ASP A 209 31.88 4.07 -11.94
N MET A 210 31.19 5.21 -11.90
CA MET A 210 30.76 5.85 -10.65
C MET A 210 29.82 4.97 -9.82
N VAL A 211 28.90 4.21 -10.45
CA VAL A 211 28.05 3.24 -9.76
C VAL A 211 28.87 2.09 -9.20
N SER A 212 29.83 1.58 -9.99
CA SER A 212 30.72 0.50 -9.56
C SER A 212 31.59 0.91 -8.37
N GLU A 213 32.04 2.15 -8.34
CA GLU A 213 32.78 2.75 -7.22
C GLU A 213 31.88 3.17 -6.05
N GLY A 214 30.55 3.12 -6.22
CA GLY A 214 29.58 3.51 -5.21
C GLY A 214 29.55 5.01 -4.91
N LYS A 215 29.87 5.84 -5.91
CA LYS A 215 29.89 7.31 -5.83
C LYS A 215 28.52 7.96 -6.06
N ILE A 216 27.53 7.19 -6.49
CA ILE A 216 26.16 7.68 -6.71
C ILE A 216 25.37 7.50 -5.42
N ASP A 217 25.15 8.59 -4.69
CA ASP A 217 24.31 8.58 -3.50
C ASP A 217 22.81 8.43 -3.84
N PHE A 218 22.00 8.11 -2.83
CA PHE A 218 20.56 7.94 -3.00
C PHE A 218 19.88 9.20 -3.58
N GLN A 219 20.29 10.40 -3.15
CA GLN A 219 19.67 11.66 -3.52
C GLN A 219 19.91 11.97 -5.00
N THR A 220 21.13 11.75 -5.47
CA THR A 220 21.54 11.85 -6.87
C THR A 220 20.75 10.86 -7.71
N PHE A 221 20.69 9.60 -7.27
CA PHE A 221 19.88 8.58 -7.93
C PHE A 221 18.39 8.94 -8.00
N ALA A 222 17.77 9.29 -6.89
CA ALA A 222 16.36 9.62 -6.81
C ALA A 222 16.03 10.87 -7.63
N THR A 223 16.92 11.87 -7.64
CA THR A 223 16.75 13.08 -8.46
C THR A 223 16.88 12.77 -9.94
N ALA A 224 17.87 11.97 -10.36
CA ALA A 224 18.00 11.55 -11.75
C ALA A 224 16.75 10.80 -12.24
N MET A 225 16.25 9.86 -11.43
CA MET A 225 15.02 9.11 -11.75
C MET A 225 13.79 10.01 -11.81
N ASP A 226 13.65 10.96 -10.88
CA ASP A 226 12.54 11.92 -10.87
C ASP A 226 12.56 12.83 -12.10
N THR A 227 13.72 13.40 -12.44
CA THR A 227 13.87 14.28 -13.61
C THR A 227 13.57 13.55 -14.91
N TYR A 228 14.03 12.31 -15.04
CA TYR A 228 13.92 11.56 -16.29
C TYR A 228 12.56 10.85 -16.45
N LEU A 229 11.99 10.31 -15.37
CA LEU A 229 10.79 9.47 -15.41
C LEU A 229 9.52 10.19 -14.93
N GLY A 230 9.66 11.40 -14.39
CA GLY A 230 8.61 12.13 -13.71
C GLY A 230 7.29 12.17 -14.46
N GLY A 231 6.22 11.71 -13.81
CA GLY A 231 4.86 11.73 -14.36
C GLY A 231 4.46 10.51 -15.18
N ALA A 232 5.35 9.53 -15.39
CA ALA A 232 5.03 8.30 -16.11
C ALA A 232 3.83 7.54 -15.52
N ALA A 233 3.74 7.41 -14.19
CA ALA A 233 2.64 6.72 -13.52
C ALA A 233 1.32 7.48 -13.60
N LEU A 234 1.36 8.82 -13.60
CA LEU A 234 0.18 9.66 -13.77
C LEU A 234 -0.35 9.57 -15.21
N ALA A 235 0.54 9.73 -16.20
CA ALA A 235 0.19 9.60 -17.62
C ALA A 235 -0.40 8.22 -17.93
N ALA A 236 0.18 7.15 -17.38
CA ALA A 236 -0.39 5.81 -17.51
C ALA A 236 -1.80 5.70 -16.89
N GLY A 237 -2.05 6.39 -15.77
CA GLY A 237 -3.35 6.49 -15.12
C GLY A 237 -4.41 7.26 -15.92
N GLU A 238 -4.02 8.10 -16.88
CA GLU A 238 -4.93 8.84 -17.77
C GLU A 238 -5.40 8.02 -18.99
N THR A 239 -4.70 6.93 -19.34
CA THR A 239 -5.11 6.01 -20.41
C THR A 239 -6.45 5.33 -20.09
N PHE A 240 -7.23 4.84 -21.06
CA PHE A 240 -8.54 4.22 -20.77
C PHE A 240 -8.47 3.07 -19.74
N SER A 241 -7.47 2.19 -19.87
CA SER A 241 -7.21 1.11 -18.91
C SER A 241 -6.72 1.65 -17.56
N GLY A 242 -5.86 2.68 -17.58
CA GLY A 242 -5.39 3.37 -16.39
C GLY A 242 -6.49 4.11 -15.65
N ALA A 243 -7.42 4.74 -16.37
CA ALA A 243 -8.57 5.45 -15.86
C ALA A 243 -9.56 4.46 -15.25
N LEU A 244 -9.76 3.27 -15.85
CA LEU A 244 -10.55 2.20 -15.23
C LEU A 244 -9.87 1.65 -13.96
N ALA A 245 -8.54 1.48 -13.97
CA ALA A 245 -7.78 1.09 -12.80
C ALA A 245 -7.80 2.17 -11.70
N ASN A 246 -7.71 3.44 -12.07
CA ASN A 246 -7.76 4.59 -11.18
C ASN A 246 -9.19 4.80 -10.66
N VAL A 247 -10.23 4.55 -11.45
CA VAL A 247 -11.63 4.49 -10.99
C VAL A 247 -11.81 3.31 -10.03
N LYS A 248 -11.25 2.13 -10.31
CA LYS A 248 -11.26 0.99 -9.38
C LYS A 248 -10.51 1.31 -8.08
N ALA A 249 -9.38 2.01 -8.17
CA ALA A 249 -8.60 2.47 -7.03
C ALA A 249 -9.37 3.56 -6.25
N ALA A 250 -10.00 4.51 -6.94
CA ALA A 250 -10.83 5.57 -6.39
C ALA A 250 -12.11 5.02 -5.76
N LEU A 251 -12.75 4.01 -6.34
CA LEU A 251 -13.85 3.26 -5.75
C LEU A 251 -13.38 2.44 -4.54
N SER A 252 -12.14 1.93 -4.56
CA SER A 252 -11.53 1.32 -3.37
C SER A 252 -11.15 2.35 -2.30
N ARG A 253 -10.91 3.61 -2.69
CA ARG A 253 -10.74 4.76 -1.79
C ARG A 253 -12.09 5.26 -1.27
N LEU A 254 -13.16 5.16 -2.06
CA LEU A 254 -14.53 5.58 -1.74
C LEU A 254 -15.30 4.52 -0.95
N ALA A 255 -15.06 3.23 -1.18
CA ALA A 255 -15.62 2.13 -0.38
C ALA A 255 -15.07 2.10 1.06
N ARG A 256 -14.09 2.96 1.37
CA ARG A 256 -13.71 3.35 2.74
C ARG A 256 -14.67 4.37 3.37
N ARG A 257 -15.69 4.86 2.64
CA ARG A 257 -16.84 5.60 3.18
C ARG A 257 -18.04 4.66 3.29
N PRO A 258 -18.66 4.51 4.48
CA PRO A 258 -19.90 3.76 4.61
C PRO A 258 -21.04 4.51 3.89
N ARG A 259 -21.87 3.74 3.17
CA ARG A 259 -23.09 4.22 2.50
C ARG A 259 -24.08 4.77 3.55
N PRO A 260 -24.80 5.88 3.29
CA PRO A 260 -25.95 6.23 4.11
C PRO A 260 -27.09 5.23 3.84
N PRO A 261 -27.77 4.68 4.85
CA PRO A 261 -29.00 3.92 4.68
C PRO A 261 -30.13 4.87 4.27
N ARG A 262 -31.01 4.36 3.40
CA ARG A 262 -32.35 4.92 3.17
C ARG A 262 -33.29 4.49 4.28
#